data_AF-A0A317JHG7-F1
#
_entry.id   AF-A0A317JHG7-F1
#
_cell.length_a   1.000
_cell.length_b   1.000
_cell.length_c   1.000
_cell.angle_alpha   90.00
_cell.angle_beta   90.00
_cell.angle_gamma   90.00
#
_symmetry.space_group_name_H-M   'P 1'
#
loop_
_entity.id
_entity.type
_entity.pdbx_description
1 polymer ?
#
loop_
_entity_poly.entity_id
_entity_poly.type
_entity_poly.pdbx_seq_one_letter_code
_entity_poly.pdbx_strand_id
1 'polypeptide(L)'
;MQESHWRSLLKGLSWRVGGSLATVFIAWIFTDDFRISLEIGGVELLSKVFLYYIHERLWLQIPWGVGFASAAHAGSSKGSQAKTS
;
A
#
# COMPACT_ATOMS: atom_id res chain seq x y z
N MET A 1 14.89 -23.90 9.36
CA MET A 1 15.79 -22.90 8.77
C MET A 1 15.18 -21.55 9.07
N GLN A 2 15.79 -20.80 9.98
CA GLN A 2 15.27 -19.49 10.41
C GLN A 2 15.52 -18.52 9.25
N GLU A 3 14.53 -18.35 8.38
CA GLU A 3 14.50 -17.28 7.38
C GLU A 3 14.55 -15.95 8.14
N SER A 4 15.78 -15.46 8.36
CA SER A 4 16.03 -14.32 9.21
C SER A 4 15.33 -13.12 8.59
N HIS A 5 14.23 -12.66 9.19
CA HIS A 5 13.42 -11.52 8.75
C HIS A 5 14.27 -10.31 8.35
N TRP A 6 15.46 -10.20 8.93
CA TRP A 6 16.48 -9.22 8.60
C TRP A 6 16.96 -9.22 7.14
N ARG A 7 17.12 -10.39 6.50
CA ARG A 7 17.54 -10.50 5.10
C ARG A 7 16.47 -9.96 4.14
N SER A 8 15.19 -10.22 4.42
CA SER A 8 14.08 -9.70 3.61
C SER A 8 13.91 -8.20 3.75
N LEU A 9 14.15 -7.65 4.95
CA LEU A 9 14.17 -6.21 5.18
C LEU A 9 15.33 -5.52 4.46
N LEU A 10 16.55 -6.08 4.54
CA LEU A 10 17.71 -5.57 3.81
C LEU A 10 17.52 -5.65 2.29
N LYS A 11 16.92 -6.74 1.79
CA LYS A 11 16.63 -6.89 0.36
C LYS A 11 15.55 -5.90 -0.10
N GLY A 12 14.51 -5.68 0.70
CA GLY A 12 13.48 -4.68 0.42
C GLY A 12 14.01 -3.24 0.48
N LEU A 13 14.88 -2.95 1.45
CA LEU A 13 15.53 -1.65 1.57
C LEU A 13 16.52 -1.41 0.43
N SER A 14 17.33 -2.41 0.07
CA SER A 14 18.25 -2.34 -1.06
C SER A 14 17.52 -2.13 -2.39
N TRP A 15 16.36 -2.75 -2.59
CA TRP A 15 15.54 -2.52 -3.77
C TRP A 15 15.03 -1.08 -3.84
N ARG A 16 14.61 -0.50 -2.71
CA ARG A 16 14.07 0.86 -2.67
C ARG A 16 15.16 1.93 -2.75
N VAL A 17 16.25 1.75 -2.03
CA VAL A 17 17.41 2.65 -2.04
C VAL A 17 18.11 2.57 -3.39
N GLY A 18 18.28 1.36 -3.95
CA GLY A 18 18.85 1.16 -5.27
C GLY A 18 18.02 1.84 -6.37
N GLY A 19 16.69 1.71 -6.33
CA GLY A 19 15.81 2.35 -7.30
C GLY A 19 15.91 3.88 -7.29
N SER A 20 15.79 4.52 -6.12
CA SER A 20 15.87 5.98 -6.03
C SER A 20 17.28 6.53 -6.30
N LEU A 21 18.32 5.80 -5.89
CA LEU A 21 19.70 6.16 -6.24
C LEU A 21 19.95 6.01 -7.74
N ALA A 22 19.41 4.97 -8.39
CA ALA A 22 19.55 4.80 -9.82
C ALA A 22 18.92 5.95 -10.61
N THR A 23 17.74 6.44 -10.22
CA THR A 23 17.12 7.61 -10.89
C THR A 23 18.00 8.85 -10.76
N VAL A 24 18.47 9.17 -9.54
CA VAL A 24 19.36 10.32 -9.31
C VAL A 24 20.67 10.16 -10.07
N PHE A 25 21.23 8.96 -10.11
CA PHE A 25 22.49 8.67 -10.79
C PHE A 25 22.36 8.76 -12.32
N ILE A 26 21.26 8.26 -12.89
CA ILE A 26 20.96 8.39 -14.33
C ILE A 26 20.75 9.86 -14.69
N ALA A 27 19.99 10.60 -13.89
CA ALA A 27 19.78 12.03 -14.06
C ALA A 27 21.10 12.81 -14.04
N TRP A 28 22.02 12.42 -13.14
CA TRP A 28 23.36 13.00 -13.04
C TRP A 28 24.22 12.73 -14.26
N ILE A 29 24.26 11.49 -14.75
CA ILE A 29 25.01 11.14 -15.97
C ILE A 29 24.49 11.93 -17.19
N PHE A 30 23.17 12.12 -17.30
CA PHE A 30 22.60 12.81 -18.45
C PHE A 30 22.74 14.33 -18.39
N THR A 31 22.68 14.91 -17.20
CA THR A 31 22.66 16.37 -17.04
C THR A 31 24.03 16.95 -16.74
N ASP A 32 24.95 16.15 -16.19
CA ASP A 32 26.26 16.57 -15.65
C ASP A 32 26.18 17.70 -14.60
N ASP A 33 24.96 17.98 -14.11
CA ASP A 33 24.64 19.00 -13.11
C ASP A 33 24.01 18.34 -11.88
N PHE A 34 24.68 18.50 -10.75
CA PHE A 34 24.24 17.93 -9.48
C PHE A 34 22.94 18.55 -8.96
N ARG A 35 22.68 19.84 -9.24
CA ARG A 35 21.46 20.53 -8.78
C ARG A 35 20.22 19.95 -9.46
N ILE A 36 20.25 19.83 -10.79
CA ILE A 36 19.12 19.31 -11.56
C ILE A 36 18.85 17.83 -11.21
N SER A 37 19.91 17.06 -10.98
CA SER A 37 19.77 15.65 -10.57
C SER A 37 19.09 15.50 -9.22
N LEU A 38 19.36 16.42 -8.28
CA LEU A 38 18.75 16.45 -6.97
C LEU A 38 17.28 16.91 -7.05
N GLU A 39 16.97 17.85 -7.94
CA GLU A 39 15.59 18.25 -8.24
C GLU A 39 14.78 17.08 -8.81
N ILE A 40 15.33 16.32 -9.76
CA ILE A 40 14.68 15.13 -10.33
C ILE A 40 14.44 14.07 -9.25
N GLY A 41 15.44 13.77 -8.42
CA GLY A 41 15.29 12.87 -7.29
C GLY A 41 14.23 13.35 -6.28
N GLY A 42 14.22 14.65 -5.99
CA GLY A 42 13.23 15.28 -5.11
C GLY A 42 11.81 15.17 -5.67
N VAL A 43 11.63 15.45 -6.96
CA VAL A 43 10.35 15.29 -7.67
C VAL A 43 9.91 13.83 -7.69
N GLU A 44 10.82 12.87 -7.85
CA GLU A 44 10.49 11.44 -7.78
C GLU A 44 9.94 11.06 -6.39
N LEU A 45 10.60 11.49 -5.31
CA LEU A 45 10.15 11.22 -3.95
C LEU A 45 8.79 11.88 -3.66
N LEU A 46 8.63 13.15 -4.05
CA LEU A 46 7.36 13.89 -3.94
C LEU A 46 6.25 13.22 -4.72
N SER A 47 6.52 12.81 -5.96
CA SER A 47 5.57 12.10 -6.81
C SER A 47 5.11 10.81 -6.13
N LYS A 48 6.03 10.05 -5.53
CA LYS A 48 5.71 8.79 -4.85
C LYS A 48 4.79 9.00 -3.64
N VAL A 49 5.02 10.05 -2.84
CA VAL A 49 4.16 10.43 -1.72
C VAL A 49 2.79 10.88 -2.22
N PHE A 50 2.75 11.71 -3.26
CA PHE A 50 1.51 12.18 -3.87
C PHE A 50 0.67 11.03 -4.44
N LEU A 51 1.31 10.10 -5.15
CA LEU A 51 0.67 8.93 -5.74
C LEU A 51 0.19 7.96 -4.67
N TYR A 52 0.95 7.78 -3.57
CA TYR A 52 0.51 7.00 -2.41
C TYR A 52 -0.73 7.63 -1.75
N TYR A 53 -0.73 8.95 -1.53
CA TYR A 53 -1.86 9.65 -0.95
C TYR A 53 -3.12 9.52 -1.80
N ILE A 54 -3.01 9.71 -3.12
CA ILE A 54 -4.13 9.50 -4.05
C ILE A 54 -4.57 8.04 -4.05
N HIS A 55 -3.64 7.09 -4.08
CA HIS A 55 -3.93 5.66 -4.05
C HIS A 55 -4.70 5.29 -2.79
N GLU A 56 -4.26 5.73 -1.61
CA GLU A 56 -4.95 5.51 -0.35
C GLU A 56 -6.34 6.17 -0.36
N ARG A 57 -6.44 7.40 -0.86
CA ARG A 57 -7.72 8.14 -0.96
C ARG A 57 -8.71 7.46 -1.89
N LEU A 58 -8.25 6.96 -3.03
CA LEU A 58 -9.05 6.15 -3.97
C LEU A 58 -9.45 4.83 -3.31
N TRP A 59 -8.54 4.17 -2.58
CA TRP A 59 -8.87 2.95 -1.85
C TRP A 59 -9.97 3.18 -0.83
N LEU A 60 -9.89 4.24 -0.03
CA LEU A 60 -10.94 4.61 0.93
C LEU A 60 -12.31 4.86 0.28
N GLN A 61 -12.34 5.22 -1.01
CA GLN A 61 -13.57 5.39 -1.78
C GLN A 61 -14.10 4.10 -2.41
N ILE A 62 -13.37 2.99 -2.34
CA ILE A 62 -13.85 1.68 -2.80
C ILE A 62 -14.46 0.96 -1.59
N PRO A 63 -15.80 0.95 -1.41
CA PRO A 63 -16.44 0.14 -0.37
C PRO A 63 -16.26 -1.34 -0.71
N TRP A 64 -15.25 -1.96 -0.12
CA TRP A 64 -15.15 -3.42 -0.09
C TRP A 64 -16.21 -3.96 0.86
N GLY A 65 -17.40 -4.21 0.32
CA GLY A 65 -18.26 -5.31 0.73
C GLY A 65 -18.72 -5.34 2.20
N VAL A 66 -19.27 -4.26 2.74
CA VAL A 66 -20.30 -4.39 3.79
C VAL A 66 -21.62 -4.76 3.14
N GLY A 67 -21.75 -6.03 2.75
CA GLY A 67 -22.96 -6.57 2.15
C GLY A 67 -23.31 -7.95 2.71
N PHE A 68 -24.30 -7.98 3.60
CA PHE A 68 -25.20 -9.13 3.85
C PHE A 68 -24.77 -10.30 4.75
N ALA A 69 -23.83 -10.17 5.70
CA ALA A 69 -23.57 -11.24 6.69
C ALA A 69 -24.20 -11.04 8.08
N SER A 70 -24.92 -9.95 8.34
CA SER A 70 -25.52 -9.68 9.68
C SER A 70 -27.05 -9.79 9.73
N ALA A 71 -27.75 -9.73 8.59
CA ALA A 71 -29.20 -9.90 8.53
C ALA A 71 -29.66 -11.38 8.62
N ALA A 72 -28.76 -12.34 8.35
CA ALA A 72 -29.09 -13.77 8.36
C ALA A 72 -29.27 -14.36 9.77
N HIS A 73 -28.78 -13.70 10.82
CA HIS A 73 -28.88 -14.19 12.21
C HIS A 73 -30.08 -13.62 12.99
N ALA A 74 -30.79 -12.62 12.46
CA ALA A 74 -31.96 -12.02 13.10
C ALA A 74 -33.29 -12.74 12.76
N GLY A 75 -33.28 -13.65 11.78
CA GLY A 75 -34.46 -14.40 11.33
C GLY A 75 -34.73 -15.73 12.04
N SER A 76 -33.80 -16.26 12.83
CA SER A 76 -33.88 -17.64 13.37
C SER A 76 -34.41 -17.76 14.82
N SER A 77 -34.96 -16.68 15.41
CA SER A 77 -35.38 -16.69 16.83
C SER A 77 -36.90 -16.65 17.07
N LYS A 78 -37.75 -16.79 16.05
CA LYS A 78 -39.23 -16.66 16.21
C LYS A 78 -40.08 -17.86 15.77
N GLY A 79 -39.56 -19.09 15.85
CA GLY A 79 -40.26 -20.26 15.30
C GLY A 79 -40.38 -21.52 16.18
N SER A 80 -39.95 -21.53 17.45
CA SER A 80 -39.93 -22.78 18.25
C SER A 80 -40.35 -22.58 19.72
N GLN A 81 -41.47 -21.89 19.95
CA GLN A 81 -42.14 -21.79 21.26
C GLN A 81 -43.67 -21.92 21.11
N ALA A 82 -44.13 -22.72 20.14
CA ALA A 82 -45.56 -22.95 19.93
C ALA A 82 -45.81 -24.39 19.44
N LYS A 83 -45.43 -25.39 20.23
CA LYS A 83 -46.10 -26.70 20.16
C LYS A 83 -46.07 -27.47 21.48
N THR A 84 -47.05 -27.12 22.32
CA THR A 84 -47.96 -28.03 23.03
C THR A 84 -47.39 -29.05 24.02
N SER A 85 -47.56 -28.73 25.31
CA SER A 85 -48.20 -29.64 26.28
C SER A 85 -49.51 -30.21 25.77
#